data_AF-A0A966IE61-F1
#
_entry.id   AF-A0A966IE61-F1
#
_cell.length_a   1.000
_cell.length_b   1.000
_cell.length_c   1.000
_cell.angle_alpha   90.00
_cell.angle_beta   90.00
_cell.angle_gamma   90.00
#
_symmetry.space_group_name_H-M   'P 1'
#
loop_
_entity.id
_entity.type
_entity.pdbx_description
1 polymer ?
#
loop_
_entity_poly.entity_id
_entity_poly.type
_entity_poly.pdbx_seq_one_letter_code
_entity_poly.pdbx_strand_id
1 'polypeptide(L)' 'MMIDLKDPEFISDPYPYLAQLRDKEKPIWHEDLGIYLAATHKDASEVLRNKSLGRIYVDRTPESDWKTFNW' A
#
# COMPACT_ATOMS: atom_id res chain seq x y z
N MET A 1 -9.57 -7.01 -9.93
CA MET A 1 -10.36 -7.01 -8.68
C MET A 1 -10.00 -5.72 -7.98
N MET A 2 -10.98 -4.85 -7.77
CA MET A 2 -10.77 -3.54 -7.17
C MET A 2 -11.22 -3.66 -5.72
N ILE A 3 -10.29 -3.53 -4.79
CA ILE A 3 -10.59 -3.44 -3.35
C ILE A 3 -10.84 -1.97 -3.07
N ASP A 4 -11.97 -1.63 -2.48
CA ASP A 4 -12.18 -0.28 -1.97
C ASP A 4 -11.69 -0.23 -0.52
N LEU A 5 -10.56 0.46 -0.30
CA LEU A 5 -9.96 0.62 1.01
C LEU A 5 -10.74 1.56 1.94
N LYS A 6 -11.75 2.25 1.41
CA LYS A 6 -12.64 3.16 2.15
C LYS A 6 -13.99 2.52 2.47
N ASP A 7 -14.25 1.32 1.97
CA ASP A 7 -15.49 0.58 2.24
C ASP A 7 -15.61 0.30 3.76
N PRO A 8 -16.72 0.68 4.42
CA PRO A 8 -16.96 0.35 5.81
C PRO A 8 -16.86 -1.15 6.13
N GLU A 9 -17.23 -2.04 5.22
CA GLU A 9 -17.09 -3.49 5.41
C GLU A 9 -15.61 -3.91 5.39
N PHE A 10 -14.81 -3.33 4.48
CA PHE A 10 -13.36 -3.53 4.45
C PHE A 10 -12.69 -3.00 5.73
N ILE A 11 -13.12 -1.84 6.22
CA ILE A 11 -12.60 -1.25 7.46
C ILE A 11 -12.96 -2.14 8.66
N SER A 12 -14.15 -2.73 8.67
CA SER A 12 -14.62 -3.61 9.74
C SER A 12 -13.88 -4.95 9.78
N ASP A 13 -13.63 -5.57 8.62
CA ASP A 13 -12.86 -6.81 8.52
C ASP A 13 -12.02 -6.86 7.23
N PRO A 14 -10.78 -6.37 7.26
CA PRO A 14 -9.93 -6.31 6.06
C PRO A 14 -9.32 -7.67 5.70
N TYR A 15 -9.24 -8.61 6.63
CA TYR A 15 -8.43 -9.81 6.45
C TYR A 15 -8.91 -10.77 5.35
N PRO A 16 -10.22 -10.97 5.13
CA PRO A 16 -10.73 -11.76 4.00
C PRO A 16 -10.33 -11.16 2.65
N TYR A 17 -10.38 -9.84 2.53
CA TYR A 17 -10.00 -9.12 1.31
C TYR A 17 -8.48 -9.21 1.06
N LEU A 18 -7.67 -9.03 2.12
CA LEU A 18 -6.22 -9.18 2.04
C LEU A 18 -5.80 -10.63 1.74
N ALA A 19 -6.56 -11.63 2.21
CA ALA A 19 -6.32 -13.03 1.88
C ALA A 19 -6.51 -13.29 0.37
N GLN A 20 -7.61 -12.79 -0.21
CA GLN A 20 -7.85 -12.88 -1.66
C GLN A 20 -6.76 -12.19 -2.50
N LEU A 21 -6.19 -11.08 -2.01
CA LEU A 21 -5.05 -10.44 -2.67
C LEU A 21 -3.79 -11.31 -2.62
N ARG A 22 -3.53 -12.01 -1.51
CA ARG A 22 -2.37 -12.89 -1.37
C ARG A 22 -2.44 -14.11 -2.29
N ASP A 23 -3.63 -14.64 -2.53
CA ASP A 23 -3.85 -15.79 -3.43
C ASP A 23 -3.47 -15.52 -4.89
N LYS A 24 -3.23 -14.26 -5.26
CA LYS A 24 -2.83 -13.86 -6.62
C LYS A 24 -1.32 -13.98 -6.85
N GLU A 25 -0.53 -14.28 -5.80
CA GLU A 25 0.91 -14.56 -5.80
C GLU A 25 1.82 -13.50 -6.45
N LYS A 26 1.27 -12.35 -6.84
CA LYS A 26 1.97 -11.23 -7.49
C LYS A 26 1.36 -9.90 -7.08
N PRO A 27 2.13 -8.79 -7.11
CA PRO A 27 1.59 -7.45 -6.86
C PRO A 27 0.50 -7.08 -7.86
N ILE A 28 -0.56 -6.43 -7.37
CA ILE A 28 -1.73 -6.04 -8.18
C ILE A 28 -1.80 -4.53 -8.28
N TRP A 29 -2.04 -4.01 -9.48
CA TRP A 29 -2.27 -2.59 -9.69
C TRP A 29 -3.60 -2.14 -9.07
N HIS A 30 -3.56 -1.07 -8.29
CA HIS A 30 -4.71 -0.44 -7.66
C HIS A 30 -4.99 0.92 -8.32
N GLU A 31 -6.00 0.96 -9.17
CA GLU A 31 -6.36 2.12 -10.00
C GLU A 31 -6.52 3.41 -9.17
N ASP A 32 -7.31 3.37 -8.09
CA ASP A 32 -7.60 4.58 -7.29
C ASP A 32 -6.39 5.16 -6.56
N LEU A 33 -5.39 4.33 -6.28
CA LEU A 33 -4.17 4.78 -5.61
C LEU A 33 -3.03 5.02 -6.60
N GLY A 34 -3.15 4.53 -7.83
CA GLY A 34 -2.09 4.58 -8.84
C GLY A 34 -0.80 3.86 -8.41
N ILE A 35 -0.91 2.78 -7.63
CA ILE A 35 0.24 2.01 -7.12
C ILE A 35 -0.01 0.49 -7.17
N TYR A 36 1.08 -0.28 -7.10
CA TYR A 36 1.01 -1.74 -6.93
C TYR A 36 0.86 -2.12 -5.45
N LEU A 37 -0.04 -3.07 -5.17
CA LEU A 37 -0.25 -3.66 -3.85
C LEU A 37 0.54 -4.97 -3.72
N ALA A 38 1.60 -4.95 -2.92
CA ALA A 38 2.40 -6.12 -2.58
C ALA A 38 1.82 -6.84 -1.34
N ALA A 39 0.78 -7.65 -1.54
CA ALA A 39 0.03 -8.26 -0.45
C ALA A 39 0.75 -9.45 0.23
N THR A 40 1.69 -10.11 -0.45
CA THR A 40 2.44 -11.25 0.09
C THR A 40 3.64 -10.78 0.91
N HIS A 41 4.04 -11.57 1.91
CA HIS A 41 5.24 -11.27 2.70
C HIS A 41 6.51 -11.17 1.84
N LYS A 42 6.61 -12.02 0.81
CA LYS A 42 7.74 -12.04 -0.12
C LYS A 42 7.82 -10.73 -0.90
N ASP A 43 6.73 -10.35 -1.56
CA ASP A 43 6.70 -9.14 -2.40
C ASP A 43 6.92 -7.88 -1.56
N ALA A 44 6.30 -7.79 -0.38
CA ALA A 44 6.50 -6.67 0.55
C ALA A 44 7.97 -6.57 1.00
N SER A 45 8.61 -7.71 1.30
CA SER A 45 10.02 -7.75 1.67
C SER A 45 10.94 -7.30 0.54
N GLU A 46 10.64 -7.68 -0.70
CA GLU A 46 11.39 -7.26 -1.88
C GLU A 46 11.26 -5.74 -2.10
N VAL A 47 10.03 -5.20 -2.04
CA VAL A 47 9.79 -3.75 -2.18
C VAL A 47 10.54 -2.94 -1.13
N LEU A 48 10.47 -3.33 0.16
CA LEU A 48 11.10 -2.57 1.25
C LEU A 48 12.64 -2.64 1.23
N ARG A 49 13.23 -3.70 0.66
CA ARG A 49 14.68 -3.92 0.65
C ARG A 49 15.34 -3.50 -0.66
N ASN A 50 14.56 -3.33 -1.73
CA ASN A 50 15.11 -3.00 -3.03
C ASN A 50 15.55 -1.52 -3.10
N LYS A 51 16.87 -1.32 -3.10
CA LYS A 51 17.50 0.01 -3.18
C LYS A 51 17.29 0.71 -4.53
N SER A 52 16.91 0.00 -5.59
CA SER A 52 16.71 0.59 -6.92
C SER A 52 15.50 1.52 -6.99
N LEU A 53 14.57 1.43 -6.04
CA LEU A 53 13.42 2.34 -5.94
C LEU A 53 13.83 3.77 -5.56
N GLY A 54 15.00 3.96 -4.92
CA GLY A 54 15.48 5.27 -4.50
C GLY A 54 14.58 5.92 -3.44
N ARG A 55 14.55 7.25 -3.41
CA ARG A 55 13.73 8.03 -2.47
C ARG A 55 12.37 8.33 -3.10
N ILE A 56 11.43 7.42 -2.88
CA ILE A 56 10.03 7.55 -3.34
C ILE A 56 9.14 8.35 -2.37
N TYR A 57 9.65 8.64 -1.18
CA TYR A 57 8.96 9.44 -0.18
C TYR A 57 9.19 10.94 -0.43
N VAL A 58 8.09 11.70 -0.51
CA VAL A 58 8.07 13.15 -0.66
C VAL A 58 7.30 13.73 0.51
N ASP A 59 7.89 14.71 1.18
CA ASP A 59 7.28 15.39 2.31
C ASP A 59 5.95 16.03 1.92
N ARG A 60 4.94 15.86 2.77
CA ARG A 60 3.64 16.49 2.56
C ARG A 60 3.69 17.95 2.96
N THR A 61 2.96 18.78 2.20
CA THR A 61 2.84 20.23 2.44
C THR A 61 1.38 20.59 2.81
N PRO A 62 1.15 21.65 3.60
CA PRO A 62 2.14 22.54 4.24
C PRO A 62 2.82 21.89 5.45
N GLU A 63 4.07 22.27 5.72
CA GLU A 63 4.88 21.69 6.80
C GLU A 63 4.22 21.86 8.18
N SER A 64 3.49 22.94 8.40
CA SER A 64 2.76 23.21 9.65
C SER A 64 1.86 22.05 10.08
N ASP A 65 1.25 21.36 9.11
CA ASP A 65 0.24 20.34 9.35
C ASP A 65 0.86 18.95 9.38
N TRP A 66 1.99 18.76 8.69
CA TRP A 66 2.61 17.46 8.45
C TRP A 66 3.93 17.24 9.19
N LYS A 67 4.43 18.24 9.94
CA LYS A 67 5.73 18.17 10.64
C LYS A 67 5.91 16.92 11.50
N THR A 68 4.86 16.46 12.19
CA THR A 68 4.91 15.25 13.04
C THR A 68 4.99 13.94 12.25
N PHE A 69 4.66 13.97 10.95
CA PHE A 69 4.58 12.79 10.09
C PHE A 69 5.67 12.76 9.00
N ASN A 70 6.31 13.89 8.70
CA ASN A 70 7.43 14.00 7.76
C ASN A 70 8.78 13.72 8.46
N TRP A 71 9.10 12.46 8.76
CA TRP A 71 10.41 12.02 9.30
C TRP A 71 10.85 10.65 8.78
#